data_AF-A0AAN8BZ52-F1
#
_entry.id   AF-A0AAN8BZ52-F1
#
_cell.length_a   1.000
_cell.length_b   1.000
_cell.length_c   1.000
_cell.angle_alpha   90.00
_cell.angle_beta   90.00
_cell.angle_gamma   90.00
#
_symmetry.space_group_name_H-M   'P 1'
#
loop_
_entity.id
_entity.type
_entity.pdbx_description
1 polymer ?
#
loop_
_entity_poly.entity_id
_entity_poly.type
_entity_poly.pdbx_seq_one_letter_code
_entity_poly.pdbx_strand_id
1 'polypeptide(L)'
;MLKSPLSSPGSPGMQVQFKVDESFLRQGEKRWFLRYLALHTMHIDIWDSDSLLLIGSTAIELKFMLRQGRSAVQALQEVEVLTTDYVVEDILLASADPGQRTTISPMTVQTIIRGRLHVRTGNIGKY
;
A
#
# COMPACT_ATOMS: atom_id res chain seq x y z
N MET A 1 11.37 -12.69 35.89
CA MET A 1 10.19 -13.13 35.11
C MET A 1 9.25 -11.93 34.98
N LEU A 2 9.48 -11.06 33.97
CA LEU A 2 8.63 -9.88 33.76
C LEU A 2 7.49 -10.24 32.80
N LYS A 3 6.27 -9.96 33.23
CA LYS A 3 5.03 -10.04 32.45
C LYS A 3 5.17 -9.20 31.17
N SER A 4 4.85 -9.81 30.03
CA SER A 4 4.53 -9.10 28.79
C SER A 4 3.36 -8.13 29.04
N PRO A 5 3.36 -6.92 28.44
CA PRO A 5 2.19 -6.06 28.53
C PRO A 5 1.06 -6.70 27.73
N LEU A 6 -0.05 -6.93 28.43
CA LEU A 6 -1.34 -7.25 27.83
C LEU A 6 -1.69 -6.20 26.77
N SER A 7 -1.96 -6.65 25.55
CA SER A 7 -2.56 -5.82 24.50
C SER A 7 -3.85 -5.20 25.04
N SER A 8 -3.88 -3.88 25.17
CA SER A 8 -5.11 -3.17 25.51
C SER A 8 -6.16 -3.44 24.41
N PRO A 9 -7.45 -3.62 24.76
CA PRO A 9 -8.51 -3.67 23.78
C PRO A 9 -8.63 -2.29 23.13
N GLY A 10 -7.88 -2.07 22.06
CA GLY A 10 -7.69 -0.75 21.46
C GLY A 10 -6.26 -0.43 20.99
N SER A 11 -5.27 -1.32 21.22
CA SER A 11 -3.95 -1.15 20.60
C SER A 11 -4.11 -1.24 19.06
N PRO A 12 -3.84 -0.16 18.30
CA PRO A 12 -3.84 -0.26 16.84
C PRO A 12 -2.79 -1.28 16.46
N GLY A 13 -3.14 -2.29 15.65
CA GLY A 13 -2.26 -3.44 15.37
C GLY A 13 -0.79 -3.04 15.18
N MET A 14 -0.46 -2.47 14.02
CA MET A 14 0.83 -1.83 13.77
C MET A 14 0.65 -0.33 13.68
N GLN A 15 1.51 0.45 14.35
CA GLN A 15 1.52 1.91 14.24
C GLN A 15 2.93 2.40 13.95
N VAL A 16 3.04 3.27 12.94
CA VAL A 16 4.28 3.98 12.59
C VAL A 16 4.03 5.47 12.75
N GLN A 17 4.98 6.18 13.36
CA GLN A 17 4.91 7.63 13.52
C GLN A 17 6.14 8.28 12.89
N PHE A 18 5.91 9.41 12.21
CA PHE A 18 6.97 10.19 11.59
C PHE A 18 6.87 11.64 12.06
N LYS A 19 7.93 12.14 12.69
CA LYS A 19 7.97 13.52 13.19
C LYS A 19 8.52 14.43 12.10
N VAL A 20 7.71 15.39 11.66
CA VAL A 20 8.11 16.44 10.73
C VAL A 20 8.01 17.77 11.46
N ASP A 21 9.14 18.32 11.85
CA ASP A 21 9.24 19.62 12.51
C ASP A 21 10.26 20.53 11.79
N GLU A 22 10.45 21.75 12.31
CA GLU A 22 11.36 22.75 11.74
C GLU A 22 12.85 22.33 11.84
N SER A 23 13.19 21.29 12.62
CA SER A 23 14.54 20.71 12.65
C SER A 23 14.74 19.62 11.59
N PHE A 24 13.65 18.98 11.17
CA PHE A 24 13.64 18.00 10.09
C PHE A 24 13.63 18.66 8.71
N LEU A 25 12.79 19.69 8.52
CA LEU A 25 12.65 20.41 7.26
C LEU A 25 13.71 21.50 7.13
N ARG A 26 14.32 21.64 5.95
CA ARG A 26 15.18 22.79 5.64
C ARG A 26 14.32 24.03 5.42
N GLN A 27 14.96 25.19 5.55
CA GLN A 27 14.30 26.48 5.30
C GLN A 27 13.69 26.50 3.88
N GLY A 28 12.38 26.76 3.80
CA GLY A 28 11.62 26.78 2.55
C GLY A 28 10.99 25.44 2.13
N GLU A 29 11.36 24.31 2.75
CA GLU A 29 10.81 22.99 2.38
C GLU A 29 9.38 22.77 2.86
N LYS A 30 8.90 23.55 3.83
CA LYS A 30 7.53 23.44 4.35
C LYS A 30 6.46 23.48 3.25
N ARG A 31 6.60 24.38 2.27
CA ARG A 31 5.68 24.46 1.13
C ARG A 31 5.74 23.21 0.25
N TRP A 32 6.94 22.67 0.06
CA TRP A 32 7.17 21.45 -0.71
C TRP A 32 6.63 20.22 -0.01
N PHE A 33 6.78 20.13 1.32
CA PHE A 33 6.18 19.07 2.12
C PHE A 33 4.65 19.08 2.05
N LEU A 34 4.02 20.25 2.17
CA LEU A 34 2.56 20.37 2.00
C LEU A 34 2.12 19.98 0.58
N ARG A 35 2.88 20.39 -0.45
CA ARG A 35 2.63 19.98 -1.83
C ARG A 35 2.83 18.48 -2.05
N TYR A 36 3.81 17.88 -1.37
CA TYR A 36 4.03 16.44 -1.39
C TYR A 36 2.80 15.71 -0.85
N LEU A 37 2.33 16.08 0.35
CA LEU A 37 1.09 15.52 0.92
C LEU A 37 -0.10 15.71 -0.03
N ALA A 38 -0.22 16.85 -0.69
CA ALA A 38 -1.35 17.13 -1.58
C ALA A 38 -1.38 16.28 -2.86
N LEU A 39 -0.22 15.84 -3.36
CA LEU A 39 -0.09 15.28 -4.71
C LEU A 39 0.38 13.83 -4.75
N HIS A 40 0.82 13.26 -3.62
CA HIS A 40 1.43 11.93 -3.58
C HIS A 40 0.59 10.92 -2.83
N THR A 41 0.91 9.66 -3.06
CA THR A 41 0.27 8.48 -2.51
C THR A 41 1.32 7.69 -1.74
N MET A 42 0.94 7.18 -0.58
CA MET A 42 1.75 6.22 0.17
C MET A 42 1.43 4.82 -0.34
N HIS A 43 2.43 4.17 -0.93
CA HIS A 43 2.34 2.79 -1.37
C HIS A 43 2.69 1.85 -0.21
N ILE A 44 1.95 0.75 -0.10
CA ILE A 44 2.15 -0.28 0.91
C ILE A 44 2.21 -1.62 0.18
N ASP A 45 3.34 -2.30 0.31
CA ASP A 45 3.52 -3.66 -0.18
C ASP A 45 3.38 -4.65 0.97
N ILE A 46 2.59 -5.69 0.75
CA ILE A 46 2.33 -6.74 1.72
C ILE A 46 3.11 -7.97 1.28
N TRP A 47 4.00 -8.44 2.14
CA TRP A 47 4.88 -9.57 1.89
C TRP A 47 4.57 -10.69 2.88
N ASP A 48 4.68 -11.93 2.42
CA ASP A 48 4.71 -13.09 3.31
C ASP A 48 6.09 -13.20 3.96
N SER A 49 6.15 -13.34 5.29
CA SER A 49 7.44 -13.30 6.01
C SER A 49 8.30 -14.53 5.80
N ASP A 50 7.68 -15.67 5.49
CA ASP A 50 8.37 -16.96 5.42
C ASP A 50 8.91 -17.20 4.02
N SER A 51 8.08 -16.97 2.99
CA SER A 51 8.46 -17.14 1.58
C SER A 51 9.13 -15.90 0.97
N LEU A 52 9.02 -14.72 1.62
CA LEU A 52 9.45 -13.43 1.11
C LEU A 52 8.80 -13.05 -0.24
N LEU A 53 7.64 -13.63 -0.55
CA LEU A 53 6.89 -13.31 -1.75
C LEU A 53 5.94 -12.14 -1.51
N LEU A 54 5.79 -11.30 -2.52
CA LEU A 54 4.79 -10.23 -2.54
C LEU A 54 3.39 -10.86 -2.63
N ILE A 55 2.56 -10.61 -1.63
CA ILE A 55 1.14 -10.98 -1.63
C ILE A 55 0.38 -10.00 -2.53
N GLY A 56 0.67 -8.71 -2.39
CA GLY A 56 0.13 -7.66 -3.23
C GLY A 56 0.41 -6.27 -2.68
N SER A 57 -0.10 -5.27 -3.35
CA SER A 57 0.15 -3.86 -3.03
C SER A 57 -1.15 -3.09 -2.90
N THR A 58 -1.09 -1.99 -2.14
CA THR A 58 -2.16 -1.01 -2.05
C THR A 58 -1.57 0.39 -1.95
N ALA A 59 -2.41 1.41 -2.07
CA ALA A 59 -1.96 2.79 -2.07
C ALA A 59 -3.02 3.70 -1.43
N ILE A 60 -2.57 4.67 -0.63
CA ILE A 60 -3.45 5.66 0.01
C ILE A 60 -2.99 7.08 -0.31
N GLU A 61 -3.93 7.95 -0.68
CA GLU A 61 -3.60 9.34 -0.98
C GLU A 61 -3.19 10.09 0.31
N LEU A 62 -2.11 10.85 0.24
CA LEU A 62 -1.62 11.62 1.39
C LEU A 62 -2.41 12.92 1.62
N LYS A 63 -3.25 13.33 0.67
CA LYS A 63 -3.98 14.60 0.72
C LYS A 63 -4.90 14.71 1.94
N PHE A 64 -5.37 13.57 2.44
CA PHE A 64 -6.18 13.50 3.66
C PHE A 64 -5.40 13.83 4.95
N MET A 65 -4.07 13.90 4.88
CA MET A 65 -3.21 14.37 5.98
C MET A 65 -3.02 15.89 5.98
N LEU A 66 -3.56 16.63 4.99
CA LEU A 66 -3.53 18.09 5.02
C LEU A 66 -4.47 18.61 6.11
N ARG A 67 -3.90 19.30 7.09
CA ARG A 67 -4.70 19.82 8.22
C ARG A 67 -5.64 20.96 7.83
N GLN A 68 -5.38 21.66 6.73
CA GLN A 68 -6.20 22.79 6.25
C GLN A 68 -6.57 23.80 7.37
N GLY A 69 -5.58 24.16 8.19
CA GLY A 69 -5.80 25.07 9.31
C GLY A 69 -6.46 24.44 10.54
N ARG A 70 -6.49 23.10 10.68
CA ARG A 70 -6.88 22.36 11.91
C ARG A 70 -5.67 21.94 12.73
N SER A 71 -5.86 21.70 14.04
CA SER A 71 -4.81 21.20 14.95
C SER A 71 -4.50 19.72 14.69
N ALA A 72 -5.48 18.98 14.20
CA ALA A 72 -5.36 17.58 13.84
C ALA A 72 -6.31 17.22 12.69
N VAL A 73 -5.93 16.22 11.90
CA VAL A 73 -6.79 15.53 10.94
C VAL A 73 -6.55 14.03 11.04
N GLN A 74 -7.60 13.24 10.80
CA GLN A 74 -7.53 11.78 10.75
C GLN A 74 -8.41 11.29 9.61
N ALA A 75 -7.96 10.24 8.92
CA ALA A 75 -8.74 9.51 7.93
C ALA A 75 -8.68 8.01 8.22
N LEU A 76 -9.81 7.32 8.01
CA LEU A 76 -9.93 5.88 8.05
C LEU A 76 -10.29 5.41 6.64
N GLN A 77 -9.49 4.51 6.08
CA GLN A 77 -9.66 3.99 4.72
C GLN A 77 -9.61 2.47 4.77
N GLU A 78 -10.57 1.83 4.11
CA GLU A 78 -10.51 0.41 3.78
C GLU A 78 -10.05 0.31 2.32
N VAL A 79 -8.92 -0.34 2.08
CA VAL A 79 -8.31 -0.43 0.75
C VAL A 79 -8.05 -1.87 0.37
N GLU A 80 -8.24 -2.18 -0.91
CA GLU A 80 -7.97 -3.51 -1.46
C GLU A 80 -6.47 -3.73 -1.65
N VAL A 81 -6.03 -4.95 -1.38
CA VAL A 81 -4.67 -5.42 -1.69
C VAL A 81 -4.74 -6.13 -3.03
N LEU A 82 -4.07 -5.57 -4.03
CA LEU A 82 -4.15 -6.00 -5.41
C LEU A 82 -2.86 -6.72 -5.82
N THR A 83 -2.99 -7.75 -6.65
CA THR A 83 -1.87 -8.44 -7.31
C THR A 83 -2.21 -8.70 -8.76
N THR A 84 -1.21 -8.66 -9.63
CA THR A 84 -1.36 -9.06 -11.03
C THR A 84 -1.11 -10.55 -11.18
N ASP A 85 -2.04 -11.23 -11.83
CA ASP A 85 -1.95 -12.65 -12.14
C ASP A 85 -1.90 -12.85 -13.65
N TYR A 86 -1.13 -13.84 -14.07
CA TYR A 86 -0.88 -14.16 -15.47
C TYR A 86 -1.43 -15.54 -15.76
N VAL A 87 -2.54 -15.59 -16.50
CA VAL A 87 -3.15 -16.85 -16.92
C VAL A 87 -2.69 -17.14 -18.34
N VAL A 88 -2.01 -18.27 -18.52
CA VAL A 88 -1.77 -18.82 -19.86
C VAL A 88 -3.06 -19.54 -20.26
N GLU A 89 -3.67 -19.12 -21.36
CA GLU A 89 -4.72 -19.92 -21.96
C GLU A 89 -4.08 -21.21 -22.48
N ASP A 90 -4.35 -22.32 -21.78
CA ASP A 90 -4.16 -23.66 -22.33
C ASP A 90 -5.15 -23.80 -23.49
N ILE A 91 -4.74 -23.35 -24.68
CA ILE A 91 -5.37 -23.79 -25.91
C ILE A 91 -5.13 -25.30 -25.91
N LEU A 92 -6.18 -26.04 -25.58
CA LEU A 92 -6.25 -27.49 -25.70
C LEU A 92 -5.49 -27.87 -26.97
N LEU A 93 -4.39 -28.61 -26.82
CA LEU A 93 -3.63 -29.21 -27.92
C LEU A 93 -4.49 -30.29 -28.59
N ALA A 94 -5.63 -29.90 -29.13
CA ALA A 94 -6.42 -30.67 -30.05
C ALA A 94 -5.73 -30.48 -31.41
N SER A 95 -4.88 -31.46 -31.72
CA SER A 95 -4.38 -31.80 -33.07
C SER A 95 -3.58 -30.71 -33.80
N ALA A 96 -2.27 -30.95 -34.00
CA ALA A 96 -1.70 -31.08 -35.35
C ALA A 96 -0.18 -31.34 -35.32
N ASP A 97 0.20 -32.38 -36.04
CA ASP A 97 1.30 -32.48 -37.01
C ASP A 97 2.71 -31.90 -36.70
N PRO A 98 3.80 -32.64 -36.97
CA PRO A 98 5.17 -32.21 -36.73
C PRO A 98 5.64 -31.23 -37.82
N GLY A 99 5.18 -29.98 -37.77
CA GLY A 99 5.60 -28.96 -38.74
C GLY A 99 5.30 -27.50 -38.39
N GLN A 100 4.69 -27.19 -37.24
CA GLN A 100 4.12 -25.86 -37.03
C GLN A 100 4.93 -24.97 -36.07
N ARG A 101 5.23 -23.76 -36.57
CA ARG A 101 5.78 -22.59 -35.87
C ARG A 101 5.29 -22.48 -34.43
N THR A 102 6.19 -22.14 -33.51
CA THR A 102 5.88 -21.76 -32.12
C THR A 102 4.93 -20.57 -32.10
N THR A 103 3.63 -20.84 -31.98
CA THR A 103 2.62 -19.83 -31.68
C THR A 103 2.73 -19.48 -30.20
N ILE A 104 3.10 -18.24 -29.89
CA ILE A 104 3.06 -17.71 -28.53
C ILE A 104 1.58 -17.62 -28.14
N SER A 105 1.15 -18.44 -27.17
CA SER A 105 -0.21 -18.34 -26.64
C SER A 105 -0.43 -16.96 -26.02
N PRO A 106 -1.60 -16.32 -26.24
CA PRO A 106 -1.89 -15.05 -25.59
C PRO A 106 -1.92 -15.23 -24.08
N MET A 107 -1.16 -14.39 -23.37
CA MET A 107 -1.17 -14.32 -21.91
C MET A 107 -2.25 -13.32 -21.48
N THR A 108 -3.22 -13.78 -20.71
CA THR A 108 -4.22 -12.89 -20.12
C THR A 108 -3.69 -12.37 -18.79
N VAL A 109 -3.62 -11.04 -18.67
CA VAL A 109 -3.22 -10.34 -17.45
C VAL A 109 -4.47 -9.90 -16.71
N GLN A 110 -4.61 -10.30 -15.45
CA GLN A 110 -5.74 -9.91 -14.62
C GLN A 110 -5.28 -9.36 -13.27
N THR A 111 -6.05 -8.43 -12.70
CA THR A 111 -5.83 -7.93 -11.34
C THR A 111 -6.75 -8.69 -10.38
N ILE A 112 -6.16 -9.24 -9.32
CA ILE A 112 -6.87 -10.02 -8.29
C ILE A 112 -6.78 -9.29 -6.95
N ILE A 113 -7.91 -9.23 -6.25
CA ILE A 113 -7.98 -8.77 -4.87
C ILE A 113 -7.57 -9.92 -3.95
N ARG A 114 -6.44 -9.76 -3.25
CA ARG A 114 -5.91 -10.74 -2.29
C ARG A 114 -6.41 -10.52 -0.87
N GLY A 115 -6.93 -9.33 -0.56
CA GLY A 115 -7.45 -8.99 0.76
C GLY A 115 -7.82 -7.52 0.88
N ARG A 116 -8.12 -7.09 2.11
CA ARG A 116 -8.42 -5.69 2.44
C ARG A 116 -7.63 -5.24 3.66
N LEU A 117 -7.12 -4.01 3.61
CA LEU A 117 -6.39 -3.38 4.69
C LEU A 117 -7.20 -2.20 5.25
N HIS A 118 -7.34 -2.16 6.57
CA HIS A 118 -7.94 -1.02 7.27
C HIS A 118 -6.83 -0.11 7.77
N VAL A 119 -6.67 1.06 7.13
CA VAL A 119 -5.61 2.01 7.44
C VAL A 119 -6.17 3.26 8.09
N ARG A 120 -5.59 3.64 9.22
CA ARG A 120 -5.83 4.94 9.86
C ARG A 120 -4.59 5.81 9.70
N THR A 121 -4.76 6.96 9.04
CA THR A 121 -3.72 7.99 8.95
C THR A 121 -4.13 9.21 9.76
N GLY A 122 -3.14 9.92 10.30
CA GLY A 122 -3.38 11.13 11.07
C GLY A 122 -2.20 12.08 10.99
N ASN A 123 -2.49 13.37 11.02
CA ASN A 123 -1.50 14.43 11.12
C ASN A 123 -1.90 15.38 12.23
N ILE A 124 -1.03 15.49 13.23
CA ILE A 124 -1.20 16.37 14.39
C ILE A 124 -0.08 17.41 14.38
N GLY A 125 -0.38 18.64 14.80
CA GLY A 125 0.63 19.67 14.94
C GLY A 125 0.07 20.92 15.60
N LYS A 126 0.95 21.69 16.23
CA LYS A 126 0.60 23.03 16.74
C LYS A 126 0.72 24.04 15.60
N TYR A 127 -0.03 25.15 15.72
CA TYR A 127 0.10 26.31 14.82
C TYR A 127 1.31 27.14 15.20
#